data_AF-A0A8J7PMU2-F1
#
_entry.id   AF-A0A8J7PMU2-F1
#
_cell.length_a   1.000
_cell.length_b   1.000
_cell.length_c   1.000
_cell.angle_alpha   90.00
_cell.angle_beta   90.00
_cell.angle_gamma   90.00
#
_symmetry.space_group_name_H-M   'P 1'
#
loop_
_entity.id
_entity.type
_entity.pdbx_description
1 polymer ?
#
loop_
_entity_poly.entity_id
_entity_poly.type
_entity_poly.pdbx_seq_one_letter_code
_entity_poly.pdbx_strand_id
1 'polypeptide(L)'
;MNFFFKNYVYVFVSTNLVARNFRKFLAQLTRCNKMREKSQNNGNGTRKKRNGTALSLVHRYLAKLPTECIFTTRDLLPLVQFRASLDSFLSREVKSGNLERLAWGVFRKNSRGNKMVSEERIAGLKRKAFAGKLASTENSRKALAEDIAYTGENRDFKKRRRIYLLSLAGGSNFKIKQILWATKSRGPRLRVARSKMKAIGNRKMILGETKVGQKLRDLWLMKKKFCQKKHVMEFWNSLTRAERACVAAYKKYIPQWLTEMLPPMPTEALLILVDAPQLKKTNKAKQYMKPGNRLLV
;
A
#
# COMPACT_ATOMS: atom_id res chain seq x y z
N MET A 1 14.05 -17.70 15.69
CA MET A 1 13.00 -16.70 16.00
C MET A 1 13.52 -15.26 16.24
N ASN A 2 14.82 -15.01 16.44
CA ASN A 2 15.34 -13.66 16.75
C ASN A 2 15.45 -12.66 15.57
N PHE A 3 15.24 -13.09 14.32
CA PHE A 3 15.37 -12.21 13.14
C PHE A 3 14.09 -11.44 12.79
N PHE A 4 12.91 -11.97 13.18
CA PHE A 4 11.61 -11.34 12.90
C PHE A 4 11.29 -10.19 13.85
N PHE A 5 11.74 -10.26 15.11
CA PHE A 5 11.49 -9.20 16.10
C PHE A 5 12.33 -7.93 15.85
N LYS A 6 13.58 -8.05 15.39
CA LYS A 6 14.44 -6.88 15.09
C LYS A 6 13.86 -6.00 13.97
N ASN A 7 13.25 -6.58 12.94
CA ASN A 7 12.65 -5.81 11.84
C ASN A 7 11.34 -5.11 12.24
N TYR A 8 10.53 -5.72 13.11
CA TYR A 8 9.29 -5.08 13.60
C TYR A 8 9.57 -3.90 14.52
N VAL A 9 10.56 -4.02 15.41
CA VAL A 9 10.98 -2.92 16.30
C VAL A 9 11.59 -1.77 15.49
N TYR A 10 12.37 -2.04 14.44
CA TYR A 10 12.92 -0.97 13.58
C TYR A 10 11.83 -0.23 12.78
N VAL A 11 10.79 -0.93 12.31
CA VAL A 11 9.63 -0.32 11.65
C VAL A 11 8.79 0.50 12.64
N PHE A 12 8.62 0.03 13.88
CA PHE A 12 7.84 0.73 14.91
C PHE A 12 8.54 1.96 15.50
N VAL A 13 9.86 1.88 15.72
CA VAL A 13 10.68 3.02 16.18
C VAL A 13 10.84 4.06 15.08
N SER A 14 11.02 3.63 13.82
CA SER A 14 11.06 4.53 12.66
C SER A 14 9.72 5.24 12.43
N THR A 15 8.59 4.53 12.52
CA THR A 15 7.26 5.16 12.37
C THR A 15 6.94 6.12 13.51
N ASN A 16 7.34 5.82 14.75
CA ASN A 16 7.14 6.74 15.88
C ASN A 16 8.06 7.96 15.83
N LEU A 17 9.34 7.81 15.46
CA LEU A 17 10.26 8.94 15.31
C LEU A 17 9.87 9.84 14.12
N VAL A 18 9.49 9.23 12.99
CA VAL A 18 8.93 9.94 11.83
C VAL A 18 7.62 10.63 12.20
N ALA A 19 6.71 9.97 12.93
CA ALA A 19 5.47 10.59 13.38
C ALA A 19 5.69 11.73 14.39
N ARG A 20 6.69 11.63 15.29
CA ARG A 20 7.02 12.68 16.26
C ARG A 20 7.63 13.90 15.57
N ASN A 21 8.54 13.67 14.61
CA ASN A 21 9.13 14.74 13.79
C ASN A 21 8.10 15.36 12.84
N PHE A 22 7.17 14.56 12.31
CA PHE A 22 6.06 15.04 11.48
C PHE A 22 5.05 15.84 12.31
N ARG A 23 4.73 15.44 13.55
CA ARG A 23 3.90 16.23 14.47
C ARG A 23 4.56 17.56 14.85
N LYS A 24 5.87 17.57 15.14
CA LYS A 24 6.63 18.81 15.37
C LYS A 24 6.62 19.72 14.13
N PHE A 25 6.74 19.14 12.93
CA PHE A 25 6.64 19.88 11.68
C PHE A 25 5.23 20.44 11.42
N LEU A 26 4.17 19.65 11.66
CA LEU A 26 2.77 20.10 11.58
C LEU A 26 2.45 21.20 12.61
N ALA A 27 2.99 21.10 13.83
CA ALA A 27 2.88 22.14 14.85
C ALA A 27 3.61 23.44 14.45
N GLN A 28 4.74 23.31 13.75
CA GLN A 28 5.46 24.45 13.18
C GLN A 28 4.67 25.08 12.01
N LEU A 29 4.01 24.28 11.17
CA LEU A 29 3.14 24.73 10.09
C LEU A 29 1.92 25.50 10.60
N THR A 30 1.27 25.02 11.67
CA THR A 30 0.12 25.71 12.29
C THR A 30 0.53 27.03 12.91
N ARG A 31 1.71 27.13 13.55
CA ARG A 31 2.27 28.40 14.03
C ARG A 31 2.57 29.38 12.90
N CYS A 32 3.16 28.91 11.79
CA CYS A 32 3.45 29.76 10.63
C CYS A 32 2.17 30.28 9.93
N ASN A 33 1.11 29.48 9.87
CA ASN A 33 -0.19 29.93 9.33
C ASN A 33 -0.86 30.98 10.25
N LYS A 34 -0.81 30.79 11.59
CA LYS A 34 -1.36 31.75 12.56
C LYS A 34 -0.63 33.10 12.57
N MET A 35 0.67 33.12 12.24
CA MET A 35 1.43 34.36 12.05
C MET A 35 1.08 35.07 10.72
N ARG A 36 0.54 34.34 9.74
CA ARG A 36 0.22 34.85 8.41
C ARG A 36 -1.13 35.57 8.38
N GLU A 37 -2.11 35.09 9.15
CA GLU A 37 -3.40 35.77 9.38
C GLU A 37 -3.19 37.14 10.04
N LYS A 38 -2.26 37.26 11.01
CA LYS A 38 -1.91 38.54 11.62
C LYS A 38 -1.21 39.53 10.67
N SER A 39 -0.47 39.04 9.67
CA SER A 39 0.26 39.87 8.71
C SER A 39 -0.59 40.37 7.53
N GLN A 40 -1.77 39.80 7.28
CA GLN A 40 -2.67 40.23 6.21
C GLN A 40 -3.59 41.39 6.61
N ASN A 41 -3.69 41.72 7.91
CA ASN A 41 -4.51 42.82 8.40
C ASN A 41 -3.82 44.20 8.42
N ASN A 42 -2.53 44.30 8.11
CA ASN A 42 -1.84 45.59 8.01
C ASN A 42 -1.47 45.88 6.55
N GLY A 43 -2.24 46.77 5.92
CA GLY A 43 -1.98 47.27 4.58
C GLY A 43 -0.87 48.33 4.57
N ASN A 44 0.08 48.23 3.63
CA ASN A 44 0.40 49.26 2.63
C ASN A 44 1.59 48.84 1.76
N GLY A 45 1.56 49.30 0.51
CA GLY A 45 2.36 48.81 -0.61
C GLY A 45 3.88 48.95 -0.45
N THR A 46 4.59 47.89 -0.84
CA THR A 46 5.96 47.95 -1.38
C THR A 46 6.19 46.70 -2.24
N ARG A 47 6.98 46.88 -3.31
CA ARG A 47 7.43 45.90 -4.32
C ARG A 47 7.41 44.44 -3.86
N LYS A 48 6.75 43.61 -4.67
CA LYS A 48 6.50 42.16 -4.60
C LYS A 48 7.73 41.30 -4.24
N LYS A 49 8.23 41.40 -3.02
CA LYS A 49 9.25 40.51 -2.41
C LYS A 49 8.56 39.21 -1.94
N ARG A 50 7.87 38.49 -2.84
CA ARG A 50 7.07 37.30 -2.47
C ARG A 50 7.06 36.24 -3.56
N ASN A 51 8.20 35.59 -3.81
CA ASN A 51 8.23 34.31 -4.54
C ASN A 51 9.33 33.34 -4.06
N GLY A 52 10.28 33.78 -3.22
CA GLY A 52 11.26 32.87 -2.60
C GLY A 52 10.67 31.90 -1.55
N THR A 53 9.41 32.09 -1.15
CA THR A 53 8.80 31.38 -0.01
C THR A 53 7.76 30.34 -0.39
N ALA A 54 7.24 30.32 -1.62
CA ALA A 54 6.11 29.46 -1.99
C ALA A 54 6.43 27.95 -1.89
N LEU A 55 7.69 27.57 -2.13
CA LEU A 55 8.16 26.19 -2.08
C LEU A 55 9.11 25.91 -0.89
N SER A 56 9.37 26.90 -0.05
CA SER A 56 10.33 26.79 1.07
C SER A 56 10.00 25.62 2.01
N LEU A 57 8.71 25.39 2.26
CA LEU A 57 8.22 24.27 3.06
C LEU A 57 8.44 22.92 2.36
N VAL A 58 8.25 22.87 1.04
CA VAL A 58 8.53 21.67 0.24
C VAL A 58 10.02 21.35 0.27
N HIS A 59 10.88 22.35 0.08
CA HIS A 59 12.34 22.17 0.19
C HIS A 59 12.73 21.63 1.57
N ARG A 60 12.20 22.22 2.65
CA ARG A 60 12.47 21.77 4.02
C ARG A 60 11.97 20.35 4.28
N TYR A 61 10.78 20.02 3.78
CA TYR A 61 10.20 18.69 3.88
C TYR A 61 11.06 17.66 3.15
N LEU A 62 11.42 17.94 1.89
CA LEU A 62 12.27 17.05 1.10
C LEU A 62 13.66 16.91 1.72
N ALA A 63 14.28 17.99 2.20
CA ALA A 63 15.59 17.92 2.87
C ALA A 63 15.56 16.93 4.04
N LYS A 64 14.51 16.97 4.88
CA LYS A 64 14.35 16.08 6.04
C LYS A 64 13.87 14.67 5.71
N LEU A 65 13.41 14.40 4.49
CA LEU A 65 12.91 13.09 4.10
C LEU A 65 14.06 12.08 4.03
N PRO A 66 13.94 10.87 4.60
CA PRO A 66 14.91 9.80 4.39
C PRO A 66 15.05 9.45 2.91
N THR A 67 16.24 9.06 2.47
CA THR A 67 16.54 8.73 1.07
C THR A 67 15.66 7.60 0.52
N GLU A 68 15.40 6.59 1.35
CA GLU A 68 14.57 5.43 0.98
C GLU A 68 13.06 5.73 0.97
N CYS A 69 12.65 6.92 1.40
CA CYS A 69 11.24 7.26 1.52
C CYS A 69 10.65 7.62 0.15
N ILE A 70 9.52 6.98 -0.18
CA ILE A 70 8.70 7.31 -1.34
C ILE A 70 7.59 8.25 -0.90
N PHE A 71 7.42 9.34 -1.63
CA PHE A 71 6.35 10.32 -1.44
C PHE A 71 5.59 10.55 -2.74
N THR A 72 4.43 11.18 -2.62
CA THR A 72 3.54 11.49 -3.73
C THR A 72 3.28 12.98 -3.83
N THR A 73 2.79 13.44 -4.98
CA THR A 73 2.37 14.84 -5.12
C THR A 73 1.30 15.21 -4.09
N ARG A 74 0.38 14.27 -3.78
CA ARG A 74 -0.67 14.46 -2.76
C ARG A 74 -0.12 14.77 -1.37
N ASP A 75 1.02 14.18 -1.00
CA ASP A 75 1.66 14.44 0.30
C ASP A 75 2.21 15.87 0.41
N LEU A 76 2.51 16.50 -0.73
CA LEU A 76 3.08 17.85 -0.80
C LEU A 76 2.04 18.94 -1.05
N LEU A 77 0.84 18.58 -1.53
CA LEU A 77 -0.25 19.55 -1.80
C LEU A 77 -0.57 20.45 -0.58
N PRO A 78 -0.59 19.95 0.68
CA PRO A 78 -0.86 20.80 1.84
C PRO A 78 0.22 21.88 2.10
N LEU A 79 1.41 21.75 1.48
CA LEU A 79 2.56 22.63 1.71
C LEU A 79 2.64 23.77 0.70
N VAL A 80 1.78 23.77 -0.32
CA VAL A 80 1.82 24.71 -1.43
C VAL A 80 0.47 25.37 -1.64
N GLN A 81 0.49 26.61 -2.10
CA GLN A 81 -0.74 27.32 -2.48
C GLN A 81 -1.27 26.87 -3.85
N PHE A 82 -0.36 26.60 -4.80
CA PHE A 82 -0.72 26.28 -6.17
C PHE A 82 -0.07 24.96 -6.62
N ARG A 83 -0.92 24.06 -7.15
CA ARG A 83 -0.48 22.77 -7.68
C ARG A 83 0.49 22.92 -8.86
N ALA A 84 0.25 23.88 -9.76
CA ALA A 84 1.08 24.10 -10.93
C ALA A 84 2.54 24.41 -10.56
N SER A 85 2.76 25.22 -9.52
CA SER A 85 4.09 25.54 -9.00
C SER A 85 4.82 24.29 -8.48
N LEU A 86 4.10 23.41 -7.79
CA LEU A 86 4.62 22.14 -7.29
C LEU A 86 4.98 21.18 -8.44
N ASP A 87 4.09 21.02 -9.41
CA ASP A 87 4.33 20.12 -10.55
C ASP A 87 5.54 20.59 -11.39
N SER A 88 5.67 21.90 -11.61
CA SER A 88 6.85 22.51 -12.26
C SER A 88 8.13 22.32 -11.45
N PHE A 89 8.07 22.47 -10.11
CA PHE A 89 9.20 22.19 -9.23
C PHE A 89 9.64 20.72 -9.29
N LEU A 90 8.72 19.78 -9.08
CA LEU A 90 9.03 18.34 -9.13
C LEU A 90 9.56 17.91 -10.50
N SER A 91 9.07 18.53 -11.58
CA SER A 91 9.61 18.30 -12.93
C SER A 91 11.08 18.73 -13.04
N ARG A 92 11.42 19.92 -12.53
CA ARG A 92 12.79 20.43 -12.52
C ARG A 92 13.73 19.57 -11.65
N GLU A 93 13.30 19.22 -10.45
CA GLU A 93 14.08 18.37 -9.53
C GLU A 93 14.37 16.96 -10.10
N VAL A 94 13.48 16.43 -10.94
CA VAL A 94 13.72 15.18 -11.66
C VAL A 94 14.73 15.38 -12.79
N LYS A 95 14.64 16.50 -13.53
CA LYS A 95 15.59 16.83 -14.61
C LYS A 95 17.00 17.11 -14.08
N SER A 96 17.12 17.77 -12.93
CA SER A 96 18.40 18.03 -12.25
C SER A 96 18.99 16.80 -11.56
N GLY A 97 18.26 15.67 -11.52
CA GLY A 97 18.73 14.44 -10.91
C GLY A 97 18.68 14.43 -9.38
N ASN A 98 17.96 15.36 -8.73
CA ASN A 98 17.78 15.36 -7.27
C ASN A 98 16.70 14.35 -6.84
N LEU A 99 15.69 14.18 -7.69
CA LEU A 99 14.58 13.26 -7.47
C LEU A 99 14.53 12.20 -8.56
N GLU A 100 14.11 11.01 -8.16
CA GLU A 100 13.76 9.94 -9.09
C GLU A 100 12.23 9.83 -9.19
N ARG A 101 11.71 9.90 -10.41
CA ARG A 101 10.28 9.71 -10.68
C ARG A 101 9.96 8.23 -10.89
N LEU A 102 9.37 7.61 -9.89
CA LEU A 102 8.97 6.19 -9.92
C LEU A 102 7.73 5.95 -10.78
N ALA A 103 6.77 6.86 -10.69
CA ALA A 103 5.58 6.92 -11.55
C ALA A 103 5.08 8.37 -11.58
N TRP A 104 4.11 8.67 -12.44
CA TRP A 104 3.47 9.99 -12.43
C TRP A 104 2.88 10.29 -11.03
N GLY A 105 3.34 11.37 -10.40
CA GLY A 105 2.91 11.76 -9.06
C GLY A 105 3.52 10.92 -7.92
N VAL A 106 4.55 10.10 -8.18
CA VAL A 106 5.24 9.27 -7.17
C VAL A 106 6.75 9.42 -7.34
N PHE A 107 7.44 9.78 -6.26
CA PHE A 107 8.84 10.20 -6.28
C PHE A 107 9.59 9.65 -5.07
N ARG A 108 10.91 9.59 -5.18
CA ARG A 108 11.85 9.43 -4.07
C ARG A 108 13.09 10.29 -4.32
N LYS A 109 13.94 10.48 -3.31
CA LYS A 109 15.26 11.09 -3.51
C LYS A 109 16.09 10.22 -4.44
N ASN A 110 16.83 10.84 -5.36
CA ASN A 110 17.76 10.10 -6.19
C ASN A 110 19.04 9.84 -5.38
N SER A 111 19.43 8.57 -5.25
CA SER A 111 20.66 8.16 -4.58
C SER A 111 21.20 6.89 -5.21
N ARG A 112 22.54 6.77 -5.23
CA ARG A 112 23.23 5.54 -5.68
C ARG A 112 22.90 4.34 -4.80
N GLY A 113 22.57 4.56 -3.53
CA GLY A 113 22.20 3.54 -2.57
C GLY A 113 20.74 3.08 -2.65
N ASN A 114 19.93 3.69 -3.53
CA ASN A 114 18.51 3.37 -3.64
C ASN A 114 18.30 1.89 -3.94
N LYS A 115 17.62 1.20 -3.03
CA LYS A 115 17.24 -0.20 -3.24
C LYS A 115 16.13 -0.29 -4.27
N MET A 116 16.04 -1.46 -4.89
CA MET A 116 14.93 -1.80 -5.75
C MET A 116 13.63 -1.82 -4.95
N VAL A 117 12.58 -1.21 -5.49
CA VAL A 117 11.25 -1.22 -4.90
C VAL A 117 10.34 -2.07 -5.78
N SER A 118 9.56 -2.97 -5.18
CA SER A 118 8.64 -3.80 -5.97
C SER A 118 7.61 -2.93 -6.69
N GLU A 119 7.22 -3.33 -7.90
CA GLU A 119 6.21 -2.58 -8.63
C GLU A 119 4.86 -2.54 -7.90
N GLU A 120 4.51 -3.61 -7.18
CA GLU A 120 3.30 -3.65 -6.34
C GLU A 120 3.31 -2.55 -5.28
N ARG A 121 4.47 -2.29 -4.66
CA ARG A 121 4.60 -1.24 -3.64
C ARG A 121 4.39 0.15 -4.23
N ILE A 122 5.03 0.44 -5.37
CA ILE A 122 4.89 1.72 -6.08
C ILE A 122 3.42 1.91 -6.50
N ALA A 123 2.81 0.86 -7.04
CA ALA A 123 1.42 0.86 -7.45
C ALA A 123 0.46 1.08 -6.28
N GLY A 124 0.71 0.43 -5.15
CA GLY A 124 -0.06 0.57 -3.92
C GLY A 124 0.01 1.97 -3.34
N LEU A 125 1.21 2.56 -3.26
CA LEU A 125 1.40 3.95 -2.81
C LEU A 125 0.67 4.94 -3.70
N LYS A 126 0.82 4.81 -5.03
CA LYS A 126 0.09 5.64 -6.00
C LYS A 126 -1.42 5.52 -5.79
N ARG A 127 -1.94 4.31 -5.72
CA ARG A 127 -3.40 4.12 -5.57
C ARG A 127 -3.91 4.67 -4.26
N LYS A 128 -3.23 4.40 -3.15
CA LYS A 128 -3.59 4.95 -1.83
C LYS A 128 -3.68 6.47 -1.86
N ALA A 129 -2.75 7.14 -2.54
CA ALA A 129 -2.74 8.60 -2.62
C ALA A 129 -3.86 9.17 -3.50
N PHE A 130 -4.20 8.53 -4.63
CA PHE A 130 -5.05 9.16 -5.65
C PHE A 130 -6.45 8.57 -5.80
N ALA A 131 -6.63 7.26 -5.62
CA ALA A 131 -7.85 6.57 -6.07
C ALA A 131 -8.23 5.32 -5.24
N GLY A 132 -7.70 5.19 -4.02
CA GLY A 132 -8.16 4.19 -3.04
C GLY A 132 -7.38 2.89 -3.01
N LYS A 133 -8.06 1.80 -2.59
CA LYS A 133 -7.44 0.50 -2.28
C LYS A 133 -7.00 -0.26 -3.54
N LEU A 134 -5.95 -1.05 -3.36
CA LEU A 134 -5.38 -1.95 -4.35
C LEU A 134 -5.37 -3.37 -3.80
N ALA A 135 -5.54 -4.36 -4.66
CA ALA A 135 -5.40 -5.77 -4.32
C ALA A 135 -4.49 -6.51 -5.31
N SER A 136 -3.75 -7.50 -4.81
CA SER A 136 -2.84 -8.32 -5.61
C SER A 136 -3.58 -9.38 -6.43
N THR A 137 -2.97 -9.79 -7.55
CA THR A 137 -3.38 -10.98 -8.32
C THR A 137 -2.31 -12.06 -8.24
N GLU A 138 -2.63 -13.28 -8.67
CA GLU A 138 -1.62 -14.33 -8.76
C GLU A 138 -0.42 -13.93 -9.63
N ASN A 139 -0.67 -13.24 -10.75
CA ASN A 139 0.39 -12.75 -11.63
C ASN A 139 1.29 -11.74 -10.92
N SER A 140 0.71 -10.79 -10.18
CA SER A 140 1.51 -9.78 -9.49
C SER A 140 2.35 -10.37 -8.35
N ARG A 141 1.80 -11.38 -7.64
CA ARG A 141 2.55 -12.11 -6.60
C ARG A 141 3.67 -12.96 -7.19
N LYS A 142 3.47 -13.61 -8.34
CA LYS A 142 4.56 -14.29 -9.07
C LYS A 142 5.65 -13.30 -9.49
N ALA A 143 5.27 -12.13 -10.00
CA ALA A 143 6.21 -11.08 -10.35
C ALA A 143 6.97 -10.54 -9.12
N LEU A 144 6.32 -10.46 -7.95
CA LEU A 144 6.97 -10.10 -6.69
C LEU A 144 7.97 -11.18 -6.23
N ALA A 145 7.61 -12.45 -6.35
CA ALA A 145 8.53 -13.55 -6.05
C ALA A 145 9.75 -13.54 -6.99
N GLU A 146 9.53 -13.30 -8.28
CA GLU A 146 10.61 -13.04 -9.25
C GLU A 146 11.48 -11.86 -8.79
N ASP A 147 10.89 -10.77 -8.28
CA ASP A 147 11.66 -9.63 -7.78
C ASP A 147 12.54 -9.93 -6.58
N ILE A 148 12.02 -10.70 -5.63
CA ILE A 148 12.78 -11.10 -4.45
C ILE A 148 13.96 -11.96 -4.89
N ALA A 149 13.73 -12.94 -5.77
CA ALA A 149 14.78 -13.79 -6.32
C ALA A 149 15.79 -13.01 -7.19
N TYR A 150 15.32 -11.99 -7.91
CA TYR A 150 16.12 -11.14 -8.81
C TYR A 150 17.07 -10.18 -8.07
N THR A 151 17.11 -10.20 -6.74
CA THR A 151 18.09 -9.40 -5.98
C THR A 151 19.54 -9.92 -6.08
N GLY A 152 19.79 -11.04 -6.79
CA GLY A 152 21.11 -11.59 -7.14
C GLY A 152 21.80 -10.99 -8.38
N GLU A 153 22.99 -11.52 -8.72
CA GLU A 153 23.96 -11.02 -9.72
C GLU A 153 23.43 -10.98 -11.17
N ASN A 154 22.33 -11.66 -11.47
CA ASN A 154 21.83 -11.83 -12.83
C ASN A 154 20.64 -10.89 -13.12
N ARG A 155 20.94 -9.59 -13.29
CA ARG A 155 19.93 -8.56 -13.56
C ARG A 155 19.72 -8.34 -15.06
N ASP A 156 18.74 -9.02 -15.66
CA ASP A 156 18.24 -8.67 -17.00
C ASP A 156 17.29 -7.45 -16.96
N PHE A 157 17.83 -6.26 -17.21
CA PHE A 157 17.08 -4.99 -17.23
C PHE A 157 16.30 -4.78 -18.54
N LYS A 158 16.49 -5.63 -19.55
CA LYS A 158 15.81 -5.51 -20.85
C LYS A 158 14.42 -6.17 -20.85
N LYS A 159 14.16 -7.11 -19.91
CA LYS A 159 12.86 -7.77 -19.75
C LYS A 159 11.74 -6.75 -19.51
N ARG A 160 10.80 -6.64 -20.46
CA ARG A 160 9.60 -5.81 -20.30
C ARG A 160 8.64 -6.45 -19.31
N ARG A 161 8.51 -5.85 -18.12
CA ARG A 161 7.64 -6.39 -17.07
C ARG A 161 6.22 -5.83 -17.16
N ARG A 162 5.23 -6.71 -17.01
CA ARG A 162 3.82 -6.33 -16.90
C ARG A 162 3.27 -6.91 -15.60
N ILE A 163 2.74 -6.05 -14.75
CA ILE A 163 2.08 -6.46 -13.51
C ILE A 163 0.57 -6.23 -13.66
N TYR A 164 -0.21 -7.20 -13.21
CA TYR A 164 -1.67 -7.15 -13.23
C TYR A 164 -2.20 -7.06 -11.81
N LEU A 165 -2.95 -6.01 -11.52
CA LEU A 165 -3.47 -5.73 -10.19
C LEU A 165 -4.96 -5.47 -10.25
N LEU A 166 -5.58 -5.38 -9.06
CA LEU A 166 -6.99 -5.07 -8.91
C LEU A 166 -7.14 -3.75 -8.17
N SER A 167 -8.11 -2.94 -8.57
CA SER A 167 -8.37 -1.64 -7.97
C SER A 167 -9.82 -1.47 -7.60
N LEU A 168 -10.06 -0.80 -6.46
CA LEU A 168 -11.39 -0.34 -6.10
C LEU A 168 -11.76 0.91 -6.94
N ALA A 169 -13.03 1.03 -7.32
CA ALA A 169 -13.64 2.21 -7.96
C ALA A 169 -13.23 2.53 -9.43
N GLY A 170 -12.11 2.03 -9.96
CA GLY A 170 -11.77 2.27 -11.36
C GLY A 170 -10.45 1.66 -11.81
N GLY A 171 -10.40 1.22 -13.08
CA GLY A 171 -9.21 0.68 -13.70
C GLY A 171 -8.13 1.75 -13.91
N SER A 172 -6.88 1.32 -14.06
CA SER A 172 -5.77 2.25 -14.31
C SER A 172 -4.61 1.56 -15.00
N ASN A 173 -3.82 2.32 -15.76
CA ASN A 173 -2.63 1.84 -16.42
C ASN A 173 -1.55 2.90 -16.36
N PHE A 174 -0.36 2.57 -15.87
CA PHE A 174 0.76 3.49 -15.86
C PHE A 174 2.10 2.76 -15.95
N LYS A 175 3.12 3.50 -16.41
CA LYS A 175 4.50 3.06 -16.43
C LYS A 175 5.14 3.31 -15.07
N ILE A 176 5.89 2.33 -14.60
CA ILE A 176 6.78 2.41 -13.45
C ILE A 176 8.21 2.42 -13.99
N LYS A 177 9.02 3.36 -13.52
CA LYS A 177 10.41 3.54 -13.94
C LYS A 177 11.28 3.57 -12.69
N GLN A 178 12.35 2.78 -12.67
CA GLN A 178 13.31 2.77 -11.56
C GLN A 178 14.71 2.85 -12.12
N ILE A 179 15.52 3.74 -11.57
CA ILE A 179 16.95 3.83 -11.83
C ILE A 179 17.64 2.95 -10.81
N LEU A 180 18.36 1.93 -11.28
CA LEU A 180 19.05 0.97 -10.45
C LEU A 180 20.54 0.99 -10.78
N TRP A 181 21.37 1.06 -9.75
CA TRP A 181 22.80 0.96 -9.87
C TRP A 181 23.18 -0.52 -9.83
N ALA A 182 23.69 -1.04 -10.94
CA ALA A 182 23.92 -2.47 -11.12
C ALA A 182 25.14 -2.95 -10.31
N THR A 183 26.26 -2.23 -10.39
CA THR A 183 27.50 -2.41 -9.61
C THR A 183 28.26 -1.08 -9.54
N LYS A 184 29.36 -1.00 -8.77
CA LYS A 184 30.26 0.18 -8.82
C LYS A 184 30.85 0.41 -10.23
N SER A 185 31.07 -0.68 -10.97
CA SER A 185 31.68 -0.68 -12.32
C SER A 185 30.69 -0.49 -13.47
N ARG A 186 29.40 -0.82 -13.28
CA ARG A 186 28.37 -0.68 -14.31
C ARG A 186 27.48 0.53 -13.96
N GLY A 187 27.36 1.45 -14.92
CA GLY A 187 26.53 2.65 -14.79
C GLY A 187 25.05 2.39 -14.49
N PRO A 188 24.27 3.45 -14.25
CA PRO A 188 22.86 3.33 -13.90
C PRO A 188 22.06 2.66 -15.03
N ARG A 189 21.17 1.74 -14.67
CA ARG A 189 20.26 1.08 -15.60
C ARG A 189 18.81 1.43 -15.28
N LEU A 190 18.04 1.67 -16.34
CA LEU A 190 16.63 1.97 -16.24
C LEU A 190 15.82 0.67 -16.29
N ARG A 191 15.14 0.34 -15.20
CA ARG A 191 14.13 -0.70 -15.15
C ARG A 191 12.75 -0.10 -15.45
N VAL A 192 12.04 -0.67 -16.42
CA VAL A 192 10.70 -0.20 -16.80
C VAL A 192 9.71 -1.34 -16.68
N ALA A 193 8.62 -1.07 -15.98
CA ALA A 193 7.47 -1.97 -15.86
C ALA A 193 6.17 -1.25 -16.21
N ARG A 194 5.16 -1.99 -16.64
CA ARG A 194 3.81 -1.47 -16.87
C ARG A 194 2.84 -2.10 -15.89
N SER A 195 2.18 -1.25 -15.11
CA SER A 195 1.11 -1.66 -14.21
C SER A 195 -0.24 -1.55 -14.88
N LYS A 196 -0.98 -2.65 -14.94
CA LYS A 196 -2.38 -2.70 -15.38
C LYS A 196 -3.27 -3.07 -14.22
N MET A 197 -4.28 -2.25 -13.94
CA MET A 197 -5.22 -2.43 -12.84
C MET A 197 -6.63 -2.62 -13.40
N LYS A 198 -7.28 -3.70 -13.00
CA LYS A 198 -8.67 -3.98 -13.33
C LYS A 198 -9.58 -3.55 -12.18
N ALA A 199 -10.64 -2.82 -12.49
CA ALA A 199 -11.66 -2.46 -11.50
C ALA A 199 -12.36 -3.71 -10.97
N ILE A 200 -12.56 -3.78 -9.66
CA ILE A 200 -13.36 -4.83 -9.02
C ILE A 200 -14.32 -4.24 -7.97
N GLY A 201 -15.40 -4.97 -7.72
CA GLY A 201 -16.43 -4.57 -6.74
C GLY A 201 -15.98 -4.73 -5.29
N ASN A 202 -16.71 -4.06 -4.39
CA ASN A 202 -16.43 -4.00 -2.95
C ASN A 202 -16.23 -5.37 -2.30
N ARG A 203 -17.12 -6.34 -2.57
CA ARG A 203 -17.05 -7.69 -1.97
C ARG A 203 -15.72 -8.40 -2.26
N LYS A 204 -15.21 -8.31 -3.50
CA LYS A 204 -13.91 -8.89 -3.88
C LYS A 204 -12.75 -8.18 -3.19
N MET A 205 -12.84 -6.85 -3.03
CA MET A 205 -11.81 -6.06 -2.33
C MET A 205 -11.76 -6.35 -0.84
N ILE A 206 -12.91 -6.58 -0.20
CA ILE A 206 -13.03 -6.84 1.25
C ILE A 206 -12.30 -8.12 1.67
N LEU A 207 -12.18 -9.12 0.78
CA LEU A 207 -11.41 -10.34 1.04
C LEU A 207 -9.96 -10.05 1.48
N GLY A 208 -9.40 -8.91 1.10
CA GLY A 208 -8.13 -8.42 1.62
C GLY A 208 -6.90 -9.17 1.10
N GLU A 209 -5.75 -8.96 1.73
CA GLU A 209 -4.45 -9.49 1.28
C GLU A 209 -3.93 -10.65 2.14
N THR A 210 -4.80 -11.30 2.91
CA THR A 210 -4.45 -12.55 3.61
C THR A 210 -4.32 -13.69 2.60
N LYS A 211 -3.56 -14.75 2.91
CA LYS A 211 -3.42 -15.92 2.03
C LYS A 211 -4.78 -16.52 1.65
N VAL A 212 -5.68 -16.64 2.63
CA VAL A 212 -7.06 -17.11 2.43
C VAL A 212 -7.85 -16.16 1.53
N GLY A 213 -7.85 -14.86 1.83
CA GLY A 213 -8.57 -13.85 1.07
C GLY A 213 -8.10 -13.71 -0.37
N GLN A 214 -6.77 -13.77 -0.59
CA GLN A 214 -6.16 -13.77 -1.92
C GLN A 214 -6.64 -14.97 -2.74
N LYS A 215 -6.56 -16.18 -2.19
CA LYS A 215 -6.96 -17.41 -2.90
C LYS A 215 -8.46 -17.47 -3.16
N LEU A 216 -9.30 -17.10 -2.21
CA LEU A 216 -10.75 -16.99 -2.43
C LEU A 216 -11.06 -15.97 -3.54
N ARG A 217 -10.35 -14.85 -3.58
CA ARG A 217 -10.49 -13.86 -4.64
C ARG A 217 -10.02 -14.42 -5.99
N ASP A 218 -8.92 -15.15 -6.05
CA ASP A 218 -8.43 -15.77 -7.28
C ASP A 218 -9.45 -16.78 -7.82
N LEU A 219 -10.00 -17.66 -6.97
CA LEU A 219 -11.07 -18.60 -7.34
C LEU A 219 -12.30 -17.86 -7.86
N TRP A 220 -12.70 -16.77 -7.23
CA TRP A 220 -13.82 -15.96 -7.72
C TRP A 220 -13.50 -15.28 -9.07
N LEU A 221 -12.25 -14.84 -9.29
CA LEU A 221 -11.84 -14.23 -10.55
C LEU A 221 -11.76 -15.24 -11.71
N MET A 222 -11.56 -16.53 -11.42
CA MET A 222 -11.64 -17.64 -12.39
C MET A 222 -13.05 -17.79 -12.99
N LYS A 223 -14.10 -17.36 -12.27
CA LYS A 223 -15.54 -17.46 -12.64
C LYS A 223 -16.11 -18.88 -12.56
N LYS A 224 -17.43 -18.99 -12.31
CA LYS A 224 -18.17 -20.26 -12.13
C LYS A 224 -17.93 -21.28 -13.25
N LYS A 225 -17.94 -20.85 -14.52
CA LYS A 225 -17.76 -21.74 -15.68
C LYS A 225 -16.41 -22.48 -15.70
N PHE A 226 -15.37 -21.89 -15.11
CA PHE A 226 -14.01 -22.44 -15.14
C PHE A 226 -13.55 -22.98 -13.78
N CYS A 227 -14.20 -22.56 -12.70
CA CYS A 227 -13.88 -23.02 -11.35
C CYS A 227 -14.50 -24.39 -11.07
N GLN A 228 -13.69 -25.45 -11.21
CA GLN A 228 -14.04 -26.82 -10.83
C GLN A 228 -13.78 -27.12 -9.34
N LYS A 229 -14.47 -28.16 -8.81
CA LYS A 229 -14.33 -28.61 -7.40
C LYS A 229 -12.88 -28.92 -7.02
N LYS A 230 -12.07 -29.44 -7.97
CA LYS A 230 -10.64 -29.71 -7.77
C LYS A 230 -9.85 -28.46 -7.32
N HIS A 231 -10.09 -27.30 -7.94
CA HIS A 231 -9.37 -26.07 -7.59
C HIS A 231 -9.72 -25.60 -6.17
N VAL A 232 -10.97 -25.82 -5.75
CA VAL A 232 -11.43 -25.49 -4.40
C VAL A 232 -10.83 -26.44 -3.37
N MET A 233 -10.73 -27.73 -3.69
CA MET A 233 -10.09 -28.72 -2.82
C MET A 233 -8.58 -28.52 -2.72
N GLU A 234 -7.88 -28.19 -3.81
CA GLU A 234 -6.46 -27.80 -3.79
C GLU A 234 -6.24 -26.59 -2.87
N PHE A 235 -7.09 -25.57 -3.01
CA PHE A 235 -7.08 -24.43 -2.11
C PHE A 235 -7.29 -24.87 -0.65
N TRP A 236 -8.32 -25.66 -0.37
CA TRP A 236 -8.66 -26.12 0.97
C TRP A 236 -7.54 -26.93 1.64
N ASN A 237 -6.91 -27.81 0.87
CA ASN A 237 -5.81 -28.65 1.31
C ASN A 237 -4.54 -27.84 1.59
N SER A 238 -4.34 -26.72 0.87
CA SER A 238 -3.21 -25.80 1.10
C SER A 238 -3.32 -24.93 2.36
N LEU A 239 -4.48 -24.96 3.04
CA LEU A 239 -4.74 -24.18 4.25
C LEU A 239 -4.40 -24.96 5.52
N THR A 240 -3.80 -24.26 6.48
CA THR A 240 -3.67 -24.73 7.86
C THR A 240 -5.02 -24.77 8.57
N ARG A 241 -5.11 -25.47 9.71
CA ARG A 241 -6.34 -25.53 10.52
C ARG A 241 -6.87 -24.14 10.92
N ALA A 242 -5.97 -23.23 11.31
CA ALA A 242 -6.34 -21.86 11.66
C ALA A 242 -6.86 -21.07 10.45
N GLU A 243 -6.22 -21.23 9.29
CA GLU A 243 -6.66 -20.57 8.05
C GLU A 243 -8.02 -21.09 7.57
N ARG A 244 -8.32 -22.38 7.75
CA ARG A 244 -9.64 -22.96 7.44
C ARG A 244 -10.74 -22.32 8.29
N ALA A 245 -10.49 -22.08 9.58
CA ALA A 245 -11.44 -21.39 10.45
C ALA A 245 -11.77 -19.97 9.93
N CYS A 246 -10.78 -19.25 9.39
CA CYS A 246 -10.99 -17.93 8.78
C CYS A 246 -11.87 -17.96 7.53
N VAL A 247 -11.97 -19.08 6.80
CA VAL A 247 -12.80 -19.17 5.60
C VAL A 247 -14.28 -18.91 5.94
N ALA A 248 -14.73 -19.32 7.13
CA ALA A 248 -16.11 -19.13 7.56
C ALA A 248 -16.50 -17.65 7.64
N ALA A 249 -15.60 -16.80 8.14
CA ALA A 249 -15.79 -15.35 8.20
C ALA A 249 -15.93 -14.71 6.80
N TYR A 250 -15.39 -15.35 5.76
CA TYR A 250 -15.48 -14.85 4.38
C TYR A 250 -16.74 -15.29 3.63
N LYS A 251 -17.53 -16.26 4.13
CA LYS A 251 -18.73 -16.80 3.46
C LYS A 251 -19.69 -15.71 3.00
N LYS A 252 -19.96 -14.72 3.86
CA LYS A 252 -20.85 -13.59 3.53
C LYS A 252 -20.36 -12.74 2.36
N TYR A 253 -19.06 -12.69 2.11
CA TYR A 253 -18.47 -11.87 1.06
C TYR A 253 -18.34 -12.59 -0.28
N ILE A 254 -18.34 -13.91 -0.31
CA ILE A 254 -18.19 -14.72 -1.54
C ILE A 254 -19.56 -15.08 -2.16
N PRO A 255 -19.61 -15.35 -3.48
CA PRO A 255 -20.87 -15.70 -4.13
C PRO A 255 -21.31 -17.12 -3.73
N GLN A 256 -22.63 -17.35 -3.73
CA GLN A 256 -23.25 -18.61 -3.31
C GLN A 256 -22.64 -19.84 -4.00
N TRP A 257 -22.44 -19.79 -5.33
CA TRP A 257 -21.86 -20.90 -6.08
C TRP A 257 -20.47 -21.31 -5.59
N LEU A 258 -19.68 -20.39 -5.04
CA LEU A 258 -18.36 -20.70 -4.48
C LEU A 258 -18.50 -21.26 -3.06
N THR A 259 -19.46 -20.75 -2.29
CA THR A 259 -19.80 -21.25 -0.95
C THR A 259 -20.24 -22.72 -0.99
N GLU A 260 -21.07 -23.09 -1.96
CA GLU A 260 -21.57 -24.47 -2.15
C GLU A 260 -20.46 -25.46 -2.53
N MET A 261 -19.37 -24.98 -3.13
CA MET A 261 -18.23 -25.82 -3.48
C MET A 261 -17.24 -26.03 -2.33
N LEU A 262 -17.32 -25.21 -1.26
CA LEU A 262 -16.45 -25.36 -0.10
C LEU A 262 -16.87 -26.59 0.72
N PRO A 263 -15.90 -27.28 1.35
CA PRO A 263 -16.22 -28.33 2.31
C PRO A 263 -17.16 -27.83 3.41
N PRO A 264 -17.98 -28.73 4.00
CA PRO A 264 -18.81 -28.38 5.14
C PRO A 264 -17.90 -27.83 6.23
N MET A 265 -18.25 -26.64 6.71
CA MET A 265 -17.48 -25.95 7.74
C MET A 265 -18.33 -25.81 8.98
N PRO A 266 -17.69 -25.83 10.16
CA PRO A 266 -18.37 -25.53 11.40
C PRO A 266 -19.09 -24.17 11.29
N THR A 267 -20.39 -24.16 11.59
CA THR A 267 -21.25 -22.96 11.67
C THR A 267 -20.68 -21.97 12.70
N GLU A 268 -21.10 -20.70 12.69
CA GLU A 268 -20.71 -19.73 13.74
C GLU A 268 -20.89 -20.27 15.16
N ALA A 269 -21.94 -21.05 15.41
CA ALA A 269 -22.15 -21.76 16.67
C ALA A 269 -20.98 -22.70 17.04
N LEU A 270 -20.43 -23.42 16.06
CA LEU A 270 -19.28 -24.30 16.27
C LEU A 270 -17.96 -23.52 16.38
N LEU A 271 -17.84 -22.35 15.75
CA LEU A 271 -16.68 -21.48 15.93
C LEU A 271 -16.66 -20.85 17.33
N ILE A 272 -17.82 -20.43 17.86
CA ILE A 272 -17.96 -19.99 19.25
C ILE A 272 -17.56 -21.12 20.22
N LEU A 273 -17.93 -22.38 19.91
CA LEU A 273 -17.52 -23.54 20.71
C LEU A 273 -16.01 -23.83 20.62
N VAL A 274 -15.39 -23.61 19.45
CA VAL A 274 -13.93 -23.72 19.25
C VAL A 274 -13.17 -22.61 19.99
N ASP A 275 -13.72 -21.40 20.04
CA ASP A 275 -13.15 -20.24 20.75
C ASP A 275 -13.47 -20.23 22.25
N ALA A 276 -14.40 -21.08 22.71
CA ALA A 276 -14.83 -21.18 24.11
C ALA A 276 -13.67 -21.31 25.11
N PRO A 277 -12.57 -22.07 24.86
CA PRO A 277 -11.43 -22.12 25.78
C PRO A 277 -10.73 -20.76 25.93
N GLN A 278 -10.60 -19.99 24.85
CA GLN A 278 -9.99 -18.64 24.89
C GLN A 278 -10.94 -17.61 25.50
N LEU A 279 -12.24 -17.71 25.21
CA LEU A 279 -13.29 -16.87 25.81
C LEU A 279 -13.43 -17.12 27.31
N LYS A 280 -13.20 -18.36 27.78
CA LYS A 280 -13.07 -18.70 29.21
C LYS A 280 -11.83 -18.06 29.82
N LYS A 281 -10.66 -18.19 29.19
CA LYS A 281 -9.40 -17.56 29.66
C LYS A 281 -9.49 -16.04 29.77
N THR A 282 -10.25 -15.39 28.90
CA THR A 282 -10.44 -13.93 28.88
C THR A 282 -11.66 -13.44 29.67
N ASN A 283 -12.36 -14.35 30.37
CA ASN A 283 -13.57 -14.09 31.15
C ASN A 283 -14.74 -13.45 30.35
N LYS A 284 -14.74 -13.63 29.02
CA LYS A 284 -15.78 -13.09 28.11
C LYS A 284 -16.84 -14.11 27.71
N ALA A 285 -16.73 -15.36 28.17
CA ALA A 285 -17.68 -16.43 27.85
C ALA A 285 -19.15 -16.07 28.15
N LYS A 286 -19.41 -15.31 29.23
CA LYS A 286 -20.77 -14.89 29.64
C LYS A 286 -21.45 -13.91 28.68
N GLN A 287 -20.71 -13.28 27.75
CA GLN A 287 -21.28 -12.34 26.78
C GLN A 287 -22.26 -13.01 25.81
N TYR A 288 -22.07 -14.30 25.54
CA TYR A 288 -22.89 -15.09 24.61
C TYR A 288 -23.99 -15.91 25.29
N MET A 289 -24.06 -15.90 26.64
CA MET A 289 -25.03 -16.65 27.43
C MET A 289 -26.20 -15.80 27.97
N LYS A 290 -26.19 -14.48 27.75
CA LYS A 290 -27.31 -13.61 28.16
C LYS A 290 -28.39 -13.54 27.07
N PRO A 291 -29.66 -13.84 27.39
CA PRO A 291 -30.78 -13.54 26.49
C PRO A 291 -30.76 -12.04 26.12
N GLY A 292 -30.95 -11.71 24.83
CA GLY A 292 -30.94 -10.32 24.34
C GLY A 292 -29.59 -9.75 23.89
N ASN A 293 -28.46 -10.39 24.23
CA ASN A 293 -27.12 -10.01 23.71
C ASN A 293 -26.69 -10.82 22.47
N ARG A 294 -27.61 -11.63 21.91
CA ARG A 294 -27.40 -12.22 20.59
C ARG A 294 -27.45 -11.08 19.59
N LEU A 295 -26.30 -10.77 18.98
CA LEU A 295 -26.28 -9.92 17.80
C LEU A 295 -27.24 -10.56 16.78
N LEU A 296 -28.29 -9.82 16.40
CA LEU A 296 -29.14 -10.19 15.29
C LEU A 296 -28.26 -10.18 14.04
N VAL A 297 -27.90 -11.37 13.55
CA VAL A 297 -27.28 -11.58 12.25
C VAL A 297 -28.37 -11.97 11.28
#